data_AF-A0A2N9IX66-F1
#
_entry.id   AF-A0A2N9IX66-F1
#
_cell.length_a   1.000
_cell.length_b   1.000
_cell.length_c   1.000
_cell.angle_alpha   90.00
_cell.angle_beta   90.00
_cell.angle_gamma   90.00
#
_symmetry.space_group_name_H-M   'P 1'
#
loop_
_entity.id
_entity.type
_entity.pdbx_description
1 polymer ?
#
loop_
_entity_poly.entity_id
_entity_poly.type
_entity_poly.pdbx_seq_one_letter_code
_entity_poly.pdbx_strand_id
1 'polypeptide(L)'
;MALILASTNIMTARIAAGCFILALLVVLFIAKNWTLRGLCIGFIIFLAVIWVLQEKTTVRILRYAILFIGVMNSLFSVYDIYDDLISRRVNSSDAEKFAEVCPCPCNGVAWGVIWGMISFIFLCGSMYLGLVILS
;
A
#
# COMPACT_ATOMS: atom_id res chain seq x y z
N MET A 1 3.59 0.92 -3.19
CA MET A 1 5.04 0.65 -3.15
C MET A 1 5.91 1.68 -2.42
N ALA A 2 5.58 2.99 -2.38
CA ALA A 2 6.47 4.01 -1.81
C ALA A 2 6.93 3.76 -0.34
N LEU A 3 6.08 3.14 0.48
CA LEU A 3 6.42 2.75 1.86
C LEU A 3 7.59 1.75 1.94
N ILE A 4 7.73 0.88 0.93
CA ILE A 4 8.85 -0.07 0.83
C ILE A 4 10.15 0.70 0.70
N LEU A 5 10.21 1.68 -0.22
CA LEU A 5 11.39 2.53 -0.41
C LEU A 5 11.65 3.44 0.80
N ALA A 6 10.60 3.96 1.44
CA ALA A 6 10.72 4.82 2.62
C ALA A 6 11.23 4.07 3.86
N SER A 7 11.14 2.74 3.91
CA SER A 7 11.68 1.93 5.02
C SER A 7 13.21 1.80 5.02
N THR A 8 13.89 2.20 3.94
CA THR A 8 15.34 2.05 3.78
C THR A 8 16.17 2.91 4.74
N ASN A 9 15.65 4.07 5.16
CA ASN A 9 16.30 4.97 6.12
C ASN A 9 15.52 5.09 7.44
N ILE A 10 16.19 5.34 8.58
CA ILE A 10 15.49 5.43 9.88
C ILE A 10 14.65 6.72 9.92
N MET A 11 15.23 7.81 9.42
CA MET A 11 14.55 9.10 9.30
C MET A 11 13.34 9.02 8.36
N THR A 12 13.48 8.38 7.20
CA THR A 12 12.38 8.20 6.26
C THR A 12 11.32 7.25 6.80
N ALA A 13 11.70 6.20 7.54
CA ALA A 13 10.74 5.28 8.19
C ALA A 13 9.92 5.99 9.27
N ARG A 14 10.52 6.91 10.04
CA ARG A 14 9.79 7.78 10.99
C ARG A 14 8.79 8.66 10.25
N ILE A 15 9.22 9.36 9.20
CA ILE A 15 8.33 10.21 8.40
C ILE A 15 7.18 9.37 7.81
N ALA A 16 7.49 8.21 7.21
CA ALA A 16 6.50 7.31 6.64
C ALA A 16 5.49 6.80 7.68
N ALA A 17 5.95 6.40 8.86
CA ALA A 17 5.08 6.00 9.96
C ALA A 17 4.17 7.16 10.41
N GLY A 18 4.70 8.39 10.48
CA GLY A 18 3.92 9.57 10.84
C GLY A 18 2.84 9.89 9.81
N CYS A 19 3.20 9.88 8.51
CA CYS A 19 2.25 10.04 7.42
C CYS A 19 1.17 8.94 7.44
N PHE A 20 1.55 7.70 7.72
CA PHE A 20 0.61 6.59 7.76
C PHE A 20 -0.35 6.67 8.96
N ILE A 21 0.12 7.08 10.15
CA ILE A 21 -0.75 7.36 11.31
C ILE A 21 -1.72 8.50 10.99
N LEU A 22 -1.25 9.58 10.35
CA LEU A 22 -2.11 10.68 9.92
C LEU A 22 -3.20 10.20 8.94
N ALA A 23 -2.84 9.38 7.95
CA ALA A 23 -3.80 8.82 7.02
C ALA A 23 -4.85 7.95 7.74
N LEU A 24 -4.43 7.12 8.70
CA LEU A 24 -5.35 6.31 9.52
C LEU A 24 -6.29 7.16 10.38
N LEU A 25 -5.82 8.30 10.92
CA LEU A 25 -6.66 9.23 11.66
C LEU A 25 -7.72 9.86 10.76
N VAL A 26 -7.36 10.29 9.55
CA VAL A 26 -8.32 10.81 8.57
C VAL A 26 -9.37 9.74 8.25
N VAL A 27 -8.95 8.51 7.97
CA VAL A 27 -9.87 7.38 7.70
C VAL A 27 -10.76 7.08 8.90
N LEU A 28 -10.27 7.22 10.13
CA LEU A 28 -11.05 6.99 11.34
C LEU A 28 -12.29 7.92 11.42
N PHE A 29 -12.15 9.18 10.99
CA PHE A 29 -13.26 10.13 10.94
C PHE A 29 -14.25 9.86 9.80
N ILE A 30 -13.76 9.32 8.68
CA ILE A 30 -14.59 8.98 7.51
C ILE A 30 -15.32 7.64 7.72
N ALA A 31 -14.72 6.72 8.47
CA ALA A 31 -15.23 5.38 8.71
C ALA A 31 -16.62 5.43 9.35
N LYS A 32 -17.61 4.82 8.68
CA LYS A 32 -18.97 4.65 9.23
C LYS A 32 -19.13 3.36 10.04
N ASN A 33 -18.31 2.35 9.75
CA ASN A 33 -18.40 1.01 10.35
C ASN A 33 -17.56 0.88 11.62
N TRP A 34 -18.11 0.23 12.65
CA TRP A 34 -17.44 0.00 13.93
C TRP A 34 -16.19 -0.88 13.81
N THR A 35 -16.23 -1.93 12.98
CA THR A 35 -15.08 -2.83 12.76
C THR A 35 -13.91 -2.09 12.12
N LEU A 36 -14.17 -1.25 11.12
CA LEU A 36 -13.16 -0.44 10.44
C LEU A 36 -12.53 0.56 11.42
N ARG A 37 -13.34 1.22 12.27
CA ARG A 37 -12.85 2.13 13.31
C ARG A 37 -11.95 1.42 14.31
N GLY A 38 -12.36 0.25 14.79
CA GLY A 38 -11.57 -0.58 15.70
C GLY A 38 -10.23 -0.98 15.10
N LEU A 39 -10.21 -1.39 13.83
CA LEU A 39 -8.99 -1.74 13.11
C LEU A 39 -8.04 -0.54 12.96
N CYS A 40 -8.56 0.63 12.57
CA CYS A 40 -7.77 1.86 12.47
C CYS A 40 -7.13 2.24 13.81
N ILE A 41 -7.90 2.22 14.91
CA ILE A 41 -7.39 2.50 16.25
C ILE A 41 -6.32 1.48 16.64
N GLY A 42 -6.54 0.19 16.38
CA GLY A 42 -5.57 -0.87 16.65
C GLY A 42 -4.23 -0.63 15.95
N PHE A 43 -4.26 -0.29 14.66
CA PHE A 43 -3.03 0.02 13.91
C PHE A 43 -2.34 1.30 14.38
N ILE A 44 -3.08 2.34 14.77
CA ILE A 44 -2.49 3.57 15.33
C ILE A 44 -1.74 3.25 16.63
N ILE A 45 -2.38 2.51 17.55
CA ILE A 45 -1.76 2.12 18.82
C ILE A 45 -0.54 1.24 18.57
N PHE A 46 -0.66 0.24 17.69
CA PHE A 46 0.44 -0.65 17.33
C PHE A 46 1.67 0.12 16.82
N LEU A 47 1.47 1.06 15.90
CA LEU A 47 2.56 1.88 15.36
C LEU A 47 3.14 2.84 16.40
N ALA A 48 2.30 3.42 17.26
CA ALA A 48 2.76 4.27 18.36
C ALA A 48 3.66 3.49 19.35
N VAL A 49 3.27 2.25 19.69
CA VAL A 49 4.07 1.37 20.56
C VAL A 49 5.42 1.05 19.91
N ILE A 50 5.44 0.66 18.64
CA ILE A 50 6.69 0.36 17.92
C ILE A 50 7.57 1.62 17.81
N TRP A 51 6.98 2.79 17.60
CA TRP A 51 7.72 4.04 17.56
C TRP A 51 8.41 4.33 18.90
N VAL A 52 7.67 4.25 20.01
CA VAL A 52 8.22 4.50 21.36
C VAL A 52 9.29 3.47 21.70
N LEU A 53 9.08 2.19 21.36
CA LEU A 53 10.08 1.15 21.55
C LEU A 53 11.36 1.44 20.79
N GLN A 54 11.26 1.96 19.56
CA GLN A 54 12.43 2.35 18.78
C GLN A 54 13.16 3.57 19.38
N GLU A 55 12.45 4.50 20.01
CA GLU A 55 13.11 5.65 20.65
C GLU A 55 13.78 5.29 21.97
N LYS A 56 13.21 4.32 22.70
CA LYS A 56 13.72 3.87 24.00
C LYS A 56 14.78 2.76 23.91
N THR A 57 14.84 2.04 22.79
CA THR A 57 15.71 0.87 22.63
C THR A 57 16.60 1.03 21.40
N THR A 58 17.79 0.44 21.41
CA THR A 58 18.71 0.42 20.24
C THR A 58 18.21 -0.45 19.07
N VAL A 59 17.09 -1.17 19.23
CA VAL A 59 16.56 -2.09 18.22
C VAL A 59 15.76 -1.33 17.17
N ARG A 60 16.16 -1.47 15.90
CA ARG A 60 15.60 -0.77 14.73
C ARG A 60 14.35 -1.46 14.15
N ILE A 61 13.34 -1.72 14.99
CA ILE A 61 12.15 -2.50 14.61
C ILE A 61 11.20 -1.75 13.67
N LEU A 62 11.14 -0.41 13.76
CA LEU A 62 10.17 0.39 12.99
C LEU A 62 10.38 0.23 11.48
N ARG A 63 11.64 0.12 11.02
CA ARG A 63 11.93 -0.10 9.59
C ARG A 63 11.29 -1.39 9.08
N TYR A 64 11.44 -2.49 9.81
CA TYR A 64 10.88 -3.78 9.40
C TYR A 64 9.35 -3.79 9.45
N ALA A 65 8.75 -3.11 10.44
CA ALA A 65 7.30 -2.95 10.51
C ALA A 65 6.75 -2.17 9.31
N ILE A 66 7.38 -1.04 8.94
CA ILE A 66 6.96 -0.24 7.79
C ILE A 66 7.23 -0.97 6.46
N LEU A 67 8.36 -1.69 6.36
CA LEU A 67 8.65 -2.54 5.20
C LEU A 67 7.55 -3.60 5.02
N PHE A 68 7.18 -4.31 6.09
CA PHE A 68 6.13 -5.33 6.07
C PHE A 68 4.78 -4.74 5.64
N ILE A 69 4.35 -3.64 6.27
CA ILE A 69 3.11 -2.94 5.89
C ILE A 69 3.15 -2.51 4.43
N GLY A 70 4.28 -1.98 3.97
CA GLY A 70 4.47 -1.54 2.58
C GLY A 70 4.35 -2.69 1.56
N VAL A 71 4.93 -3.85 1.87
CA VAL A 71 4.84 -5.07 1.04
C VAL A 71 3.41 -5.59 1.01
N MET A 72 2.77 -5.75 2.18
CA MET A 72 1.40 -6.25 2.26
C MET A 72 0.42 -5.34 1.51
N ASN A 73 0.48 -4.02 1.71
CA ASN A 73 -0.38 -3.07 0.99
C ASN A 73 -0.17 -3.12 -0.54
N SER A 74 1.07 -3.33 -0.98
CA SER A 74 1.36 -3.40 -2.41
C SER A 74 0.87 -4.73 -3.03
N LEU A 75 0.96 -5.84 -2.29
CA LEU A 75 0.34 -7.11 -2.69
C LEU A 75 -1.18 -7.02 -2.76
N PHE A 76 -1.81 -6.38 -1.76
CA PHE A 76 -3.26 -6.13 -1.79
C PHE A 76 -3.66 -5.28 -2.99
N SER A 77 -2.89 -4.24 -3.34
CA SER A 77 -3.16 -3.43 -4.53
C SER A 77 -3.08 -4.23 -5.84
N VAL A 78 -2.11 -5.13 -5.99
CA VAL A 78 -2.03 -6.00 -7.17
C VAL A 78 -3.21 -6.98 -7.21
N TYR A 79 -3.57 -7.55 -6.07
CA TYR A 79 -4.71 -8.46 -5.95
C TYR A 79 -6.04 -7.78 -6.28
N ASP A 80 -6.23 -6.54 -5.82
CA ASP A 80 -7.43 -5.74 -6.09
C ASP A 80 -7.60 -5.47 -7.59
N ILE A 81 -6.52 -5.10 -8.28
CA ILE A 81 -6.50 -4.94 -9.75
C ILE A 81 -6.89 -6.25 -10.45
N TYR A 82 -6.34 -7.38 -9.99
CA TYR A 82 -6.65 -8.69 -10.55
C TYR A 82 -8.13 -9.07 -10.35
N ASP A 83 -8.64 -8.92 -9.12
CA ASP A 83 -10.01 -9.31 -8.81
C ASP A 83 -11.02 -8.42 -9.53
N ASP A 84 -10.84 -7.10 -9.48
CA ASP A 84 -11.80 -6.14 -10.02
C ASP A 84 -11.80 -6.07 -11.55
N LEU A 85 -10.64 -6.18 -12.20
CA LEU A 85 -10.51 -5.94 -13.64
C LEU A 85 -10.43 -7.21 -14.49
N ILE A 86 -9.99 -8.34 -13.91
CA ILE A 86 -9.71 -9.59 -14.66
C ILE A 86 -10.68 -10.70 -14.25
N SER A 87 -10.84 -10.95 -12.94
CA SER A 87 -11.63 -12.07 -12.41
C SER A 87 -13.14 -11.81 -12.44
N ARG A 88 -13.61 -10.79 -11.71
CA ARG A 88 -15.06 -10.54 -11.52
C ARG A 88 -15.65 -9.51 -12.47
N ARG A 89 -14.79 -8.69 -13.07
CA ARG A 89 -15.11 -7.63 -14.04
C ARG A 89 -16.21 -6.68 -13.55
N VAL A 90 -15.80 -5.67 -12.80
CA VAL A 90 -16.71 -4.62 -12.35
C VAL A 90 -16.93 -3.62 -13.49
N ASN A 91 -18.13 -3.58 -14.06
CA ASN A 91 -18.41 -2.74 -15.23
C ASN A 91 -18.41 -1.22 -14.95
N SER A 92 -18.27 -0.82 -13.68
CA SER A 92 -18.09 0.56 -13.26
C SER A 92 -16.62 0.92 -12.97
N SER A 93 -15.69 0.00 -13.25
CA SER A 93 -14.26 0.24 -13.00
C SER A 93 -13.70 1.30 -13.94
N ASP A 94 -12.70 2.04 -13.47
CA ASP A 94 -12.03 3.08 -14.24
C ASP A 94 -11.44 2.55 -15.55
N ALA A 95 -11.02 1.27 -15.57
CA ALA A 95 -10.50 0.63 -16.77
C ALA A 95 -11.56 0.41 -17.85
N GLU A 96 -12.80 0.09 -17.48
CA GLU A 96 -13.91 0.01 -18.44
C GLU A 96 -14.35 1.40 -18.91
N LYS A 97 -14.40 2.40 -18.01
CA LYS A 97 -14.67 3.79 -18.41
C LYS A 97 -13.60 4.37 -19.32
N PHE A 98 -12.35 4.01 -19.10
CA PHE A 98 -11.26 4.38 -19.99
C PHE A 98 -11.38 3.69 -21.36
N ALA A 99 -11.79 2.42 -21.38
CA ALA A 99 -12.05 1.68 -22.62
C ALA A 99 -13.24 2.27 -23.42
N GLU A 100 -14.26 2.82 -22.77
CA GLU A 100 -15.38 3.51 -23.44
C GLU A 100 -14.96 4.83 -24.11
N VAL A 101 -13.99 5.55 -23.52
CA VAL A 101 -13.55 6.87 -24.00
C VAL A 101 -12.42 6.78 -25.04
N CYS A 102 -11.63 5.70 -25.01
CA CYS A 102 -10.47 5.55 -25.90
C CYS A 102 -10.87 4.91 -27.25
N PRO A 103 -10.43 5.45 -28.41
CA PRO A 103 -10.78 4.92 -29.73
C PRO A 103 -10.07 3.60 -30.11
N CYS A 104 -9.37 2.96 -29.17
CA CYS A 104 -8.71 1.68 -29.39
C CYS A 104 -9.63 0.50 -29.04
N PRO A 105 -9.54 -0.64 -29.75
CA PRO A 105 -10.40 -1.82 -29.52
C PRO A 105 -9.99 -2.63 -28.27
N CYS A 106 -9.51 -1.96 -27.23
CA CYS A 106 -8.98 -2.59 -26.04
C CYS A 106 -10.08 -2.68 -24.98
N ASN A 107 -10.59 -3.90 -24.80
CA ASN A 107 -11.59 -4.23 -23.79
C ASN A 107 -11.06 -3.91 -22.36
N GLY A 108 -11.93 -3.63 -21.38
CA GLY A 108 -11.51 -3.26 -20.01
C GLY A 108 -10.52 -4.24 -19.35
N VAL A 109 -10.59 -5.52 -19.71
CA VAL A 109 -9.65 -6.58 -19.29
C VAL A 109 -8.23 -6.34 -19.81
N ALA A 110 -8.06 -5.88 -21.05
CA ALA A 110 -6.75 -5.59 -21.61
C ALA A 110 -6.07 -4.43 -20.87
N TRP A 111 -6.83 -3.39 -20.52
CA TRP A 111 -6.36 -2.32 -19.64
C TRP A 111 -6.03 -2.83 -18.24
N GLY A 112 -6.87 -3.70 -17.67
CA GLY A 112 -6.60 -4.33 -16.39
C GLY A 112 -5.29 -5.13 -16.36
N VAL A 113 -4.99 -5.87 -17.43
CA VAL A 113 -3.72 -6.61 -17.57
C VAL A 113 -2.54 -5.65 -17.66
N ILE A 114 -2.64 -4.56 -18.42
CA ILE A 114 -1.56 -3.55 -18.53
C ILE A 114 -1.29 -2.91 -17.17
N TRP A 115 -2.33 -2.47 -16.46
CA TRP A 115 -2.19 -1.88 -15.12
C TRP A 115 -1.66 -2.88 -14.10
N GLY A 116 -2.11 -4.14 -14.17
CA GLY A 116 -1.59 -5.23 -13.36
C GLY A 116 -0.09 -5.46 -13.57
N MET A 117 0.36 -5.49 -14.84
CA MET A 117 1.79 -5.64 -15.16
C MET A 117 2.62 -4.44 -14.67
N ILE A 118 2.15 -3.21 -14.86
CA ILE A 118 2.83 -2.01 -14.35
C ILE A 118 2.95 -2.10 -12.83
N SER A 119 1.84 -2.38 -12.13
CA SER A 119 1.83 -2.53 -10.67
C SER A 119 2.81 -3.61 -10.21
N PHE A 120 2.84 -4.76 -10.89
CA PHE A 120 3.77 -5.85 -10.58
C PHE A 120 5.24 -5.46 -10.78
N ILE A 121 5.58 -4.76 -11.87
CA ILE A 121 6.94 -4.26 -12.12
C ILE A 121 7.38 -3.30 -11.01
N PHE A 122 6.52 -2.36 -10.61
CA PHE A 122 6.82 -1.45 -9.50
C PHE A 122 6.98 -2.20 -8.18
N LEU A 123 6.20 -3.26 -7.94
CA LEU A 123 6.34 -4.09 -6.74
C LEU A 123 7.71 -4.78 -6.74
N CYS A 124 8.03 -5.53 -7.78
CA CYS A 124 9.31 -6.22 -7.92
C CYS A 124 10.50 -5.25 -7.85
N GLY A 125 10.42 -4.11 -8.55
CA GLY A 125 11.45 -3.08 -8.53
C GLY A 125 11.64 -2.47 -7.14
N SER A 126 10.55 -2.14 -6.44
CA SER A 126 10.63 -1.60 -5.08
C SER A 126 11.16 -2.61 -4.06
N MET A 127 10.80 -3.89 -4.19
CA MET A 127 11.34 -4.97 -3.36
C MET A 127 12.82 -5.20 -3.62
N TYR A 128 13.24 -5.25 -4.89
CA TYR A 128 14.64 -5.42 -5.26
C TYR A 128 15.50 -4.28 -4.73
N LEU A 129 15.09 -3.02 -4.96
CA LEU A 129 15.79 -1.85 -4.42
C LEU A 129 15.79 -1.86 -2.89
N GLY A 130 14.67 -2.23 -2.26
CA GLY A 130 14.59 -2.38 -0.81
C GLY A 130 15.61 -3.38 -0.28
N LEU A 131 15.76 -4.54 -0.93
CA LEU A 131 16.74 -5.56 -0.56
C LEU A 131 18.18 -5.11 -0.75
N VAL A 132 18.50 -4.50 -1.90
CA VAL A 132 19.85 -4.01 -2.21
C VAL A 132 20.29 -2.88 -1.27
N ILE A 133 19.35 -2.04 -0.84
CA ILE A 133 19.66 -0.92 0.06
C ILE A 133 19.68 -1.38 1.53
N LEU A 134 18.97 -2.45 1.89
CA LEU A 134 19.00 -3.01 3.25
C LEU A 134 20.15 -4.00 3.49
N SER A 135 20.71 -4.62 2.44
CA SER A 135 21.88 -5.52 2.53
C SER A 135 23.14 -4.77 2.91
#